data_AF-A0A914L932-F1
#
_entry.id   AF-A0A914L932-F1
#
_cell.length_a   1.000
_cell.length_b   1.000
_cell.length_c   1.000
_cell.angle_alpha   90.00
_cell.angle_beta   90.00
_cell.angle_gamma   90.00
#
_symmetry.space_group_name_H-M   'P 1'
#
loop_
_entity.id
_entity.type
_entity.pdbx_description
1 polymer ?
#
loop_
_entity_poly.entity_id
_entity_poly.type
_entity_poly.pdbx_seq_one_letter_code
_entity_poly.pdbx_strand_id
1 'polypeptide(L)'
;MFYFHFIFFNLLAFNSVFCLNIYLDTYEQLSYKPVQFRRSRELNSHSTTDVKFRSHAYNKTFHLKLQPLDFNKNIFDDSHIIDVDGIYHSNMIRPSDFIYEGYLDGDPNSIVYGTLLDGIFDGYITTGDGKTFTVEKANRYFDVGQRPIHFHSIVYADEHITHNRFIKDPNNGAYHSCALTKKLHQDMRRLQQSAIVDDDYILTENNFNNMTILDLEFERMHNSFNQRYYTANRTKRSIKTDWKDVGGRRVYEARTCTIYLQADHKLYEHIYNKEGNGDHIRTREEIVALLYTHIKAVNQIYESTNFNGIHGINFAIKRTTIYTPSTCKGERAATAGNPFCEENVDVSNYLNMNSQKDHSAFCLAYSLTYRDFIGGTLGLAWVASPSQSTAGGICQKYQRYNEHQRGGVSRSLNTGIITLVNYGNRVPPRVSQLTLAHEIGHNFGSPHDFPLECQPGLPDGNFIMFASATSGDKPNNSKFSQCSIANISEVLFEVLGQSPKAFTLGRKKNCFTDQLKSFCGNQIKEDDEQCDCGFTALDCQEMGDRCCTPREGATEFV
;
A
#
# COMPACT_ATOMS: atom_id res chain seq x y z
N MET A 1 69.79 34.88 -14.16
CA MET A 1 68.67 35.42 -13.36
C MET A 1 67.45 35.48 -14.28
N PHE A 2 66.57 34.45 -14.26
CA PHE A 2 65.41 34.30 -13.35
C PHE A 2 64.30 35.32 -13.71
N TYR A 3 63.07 35.00 -14.12
CA TYR A 3 62.16 33.88 -13.83
C TYR A 3 61.15 33.69 -14.98
N PHE A 4 60.81 32.45 -15.34
CA PHE A 4 59.53 32.11 -15.98
C PHE A 4 58.73 31.29 -14.95
N HIS A 5 57.60 31.82 -14.48
CA HIS A 5 56.69 31.09 -13.61
C HIS A 5 55.80 30.19 -14.45
N PHE A 6 55.96 28.88 -14.27
CA PHE A 6 54.96 27.88 -14.65
C PHE A 6 53.82 27.92 -13.63
N ILE A 7 52.64 28.36 -14.05
CA ILE A 7 51.39 28.17 -13.30
C ILE A 7 50.80 26.83 -13.74
N PHE A 8 50.88 25.83 -12.88
CA PHE A 8 50.09 24.60 -13.00
C PHE A 8 48.61 24.94 -12.76
N PHE A 9 47.80 24.95 -13.81
CA PHE A 9 46.36 24.85 -13.67
C PHE A 9 46.03 23.42 -13.24
N ASN A 10 45.76 23.21 -11.96
CA ASN A 10 45.07 22.03 -11.48
C ASN A 10 43.67 22.04 -12.10
N LEU A 11 43.42 21.14 -13.06
CA LEU A 11 42.07 20.75 -13.45
C LEU A 11 41.43 20.07 -12.23
N LEU A 12 40.71 20.84 -11.43
CA LEU A 12 39.63 20.30 -10.61
C LEU A 12 38.64 19.69 -11.59
N ALA A 13 38.60 18.35 -11.61
CA ALA A 13 37.51 17.61 -12.23
C ALA A 13 36.20 18.06 -11.56
N PHE A 14 35.51 19.00 -12.20
CA PHE A 14 34.11 19.23 -11.94
C PHE A 14 33.38 17.95 -12.37
N ASN A 15 33.19 17.02 -11.42
CA ASN A 15 32.15 16.02 -11.53
C ASN A 15 30.84 16.79 -11.68
N SER A 16 30.36 16.89 -12.91
CA SER A 16 29.05 17.42 -13.22
C SER A 16 28.04 16.47 -12.56
N VAL A 17 27.49 16.88 -11.41
CA VAL A 17 26.36 16.20 -10.79
C VAL A 17 25.16 16.43 -11.70
N PHE A 18 24.97 15.56 -12.68
CA PHE A 18 23.71 15.49 -13.40
C PHE A 18 22.64 15.01 -12.40
N CYS A 19 21.79 15.93 -11.96
CA CYS A 19 20.60 15.60 -11.18
C CYS A 19 19.72 14.67 -12.02
N LEU A 20 19.43 13.46 -11.53
CA LEU A 20 18.55 12.49 -12.20
C LEU A 20 17.11 13.00 -12.33
N ASN A 21 16.68 13.77 -11.33
CA ASN A 21 15.36 14.36 -11.21
C ASN A 21 15.49 15.51 -10.19
N ILE A 22 14.55 16.46 -10.20
CA ILE A 22 14.48 17.59 -9.28
C ILE A 22 14.46 17.20 -7.80
N TYR A 23 14.10 15.96 -7.45
CA TYR A 23 13.97 15.47 -6.07
C TYR A 23 15.19 14.73 -5.50
N LEU A 24 16.15 14.36 -6.35
CA LEU A 24 17.33 13.57 -5.95
C LEU A 24 18.60 14.34 -6.32
N ASP A 25 19.17 15.06 -5.34
CA ASP A 25 20.40 15.82 -5.54
C ASP A 25 21.67 14.95 -5.41
N THR A 26 21.61 13.86 -4.63
CA THR A 26 22.74 12.94 -4.47
C THR A 26 22.28 11.48 -4.57
N TYR A 27 23.03 10.69 -5.34
CA TYR A 27 22.83 9.26 -5.51
C TYR A 27 24.17 8.62 -5.87
N GLU A 28 24.30 7.33 -5.60
CA GLU A 28 25.44 6.54 -6.07
C GLU A 28 25.00 5.62 -7.19
N GLN A 29 25.78 5.56 -8.26
CA GLN A 29 25.60 4.61 -9.35
C GLN A 29 25.99 3.21 -8.88
N LEU A 30 25.12 2.23 -9.12
CA LEU A 30 25.27 0.87 -8.65
C LEU A 30 25.31 -0.13 -9.80
N SER A 31 26.32 -0.99 -9.76
CA SER A 31 26.51 -2.07 -10.72
C SER A 31 27.03 -3.30 -9.99
N TYR A 32 26.32 -4.42 -10.13
CA TYR A 32 26.74 -5.73 -9.65
C TYR A 32 26.31 -6.79 -10.67
N LYS A 33 26.85 -8.01 -10.55
CA LYS A 33 26.49 -9.10 -11.46
C LYS A 33 25.02 -9.49 -11.21
N PRO A 34 24.12 -9.40 -12.20
CA PRO A 34 22.73 -9.79 -12.01
C PRO A 34 22.63 -11.24 -11.53
N VAL A 35 21.72 -11.46 -10.58
CA VAL A 35 21.47 -12.79 -10.01
C VAL A 35 20.98 -13.72 -11.11
N GLN A 36 21.68 -14.83 -11.32
CA GLN A 36 21.26 -15.85 -12.26
C GLN A 36 20.32 -16.83 -11.57
N PHE A 37 19.03 -16.80 -11.94
CA PHE A 37 18.11 -17.83 -11.54
C PHE A 37 18.45 -19.13 -12.27
N ARG A 38 19.00 -20.12 -11.55
CA ARG A 38 18.95 -21.50 -12.05
C ARG A 38 17.48 -21.89 -12.00
N ARG A 39 16.84 -22.09 -13.17
CA ARG A 39 15.55 -22.77 -13.27
C ARG A 39 15.70 -24.21 -12.76
N SER A 40 15.80 -24.39 -11.44
CA SER A 40 15.55 -25.69 -10.84
C SER A 40 14.06 -25.98 -11.05
N ARG A 41 13.76 -27.16 -11.61
CA ARG A 41 12.41 -27.67 -11.77
C ARG A 41 11.80 -28.14 -10.43
N GLU A 42 12.52 -27.95 -9.32
CA GLU A 42 12.01 -28.27 -7.99
C GLU A 42 11.26 -27.07 -7.43
N LEU A 43 9.94 -27.21 -7.40
CA LEU A 43 8.95 -26.27 -6.87
C LEU A 43 9.03 -26.05 -5.34
N ASN A 44 10.06 -26.54 -4.65
CA ASN A 44 10.22 -26.43 -3.20
C ASN A 44 11.65 -26.02 -2.83
N SER A 45 12.02 -24.78 -3.11
CA SER A 45 13.31 -24.27 -2.65
C SER A 45 13.09 -22.94 -1.96
N HIS A 46 13.01 -22.99 -0.62
CA HIS A 46 13.24 -21.87 0.30
C HIS A 46 14.69 -21.34 0.21
N SER A 47 15.31 -21.43 -0.98
CA SER A 47 16.70 -21.02 -1.18
C SER A 47 16.80 -19.51 -1.03
N THR A 48 17.49 -19.12 0.03
CA THR A 48 17.96 -17.76 0.23
C THR A 48 18.80 -17.33 -0.99
N THR A 49 18.38 -16.26 -1.63
CA THR A 49 19.08 -15.59 -2.73
C THR A 49 19.96 -14.49 -2.16
N ASP A 50 21.24 -14.53 -2.50
CA ASP A 50 22.21 -13.53 -2.04
C ASP A 50 22.39 -12.42 -3.07
N VAL A 51 22.22 -11.18 -2.63
CA VAL A 51 22.58 -9.99 -3.41
C VAL A 51 23.65 -9.23 -2.64
N LYS A 52 24.84 -9.08 -3.23
CA LYS A 52 25.94 -8.37 -2.58
C LYS A 52 26.45 -7.24 -3.45
N PHE A 53 26.49 -6.05 -2.88
CA PHE A 53 27.07 -4.88 -3.53
C PHE A 53 27.72 -3.94 -2.52
N ARG A 54 28.62 -3.09 -2.99
CA ARG A 54 29.31 -2.09 -2.17
C ARG A 54 28.83 -0.71 -2.57
N SER A 55 28.46 0.10 -1.58
CA SER A 55 28.30 1.54 -1.72
C SER A 55 29.56 2.24 -1.21
N HIS A 56 30.18 3.01 -2.10
CA HIS A 56 31.31 3.86 -1.82
C HIS A 56 30.89 5.16 -1.13
N ALA A 57 29.73 5.73 -1.48
CA ALA A 57 29.22 6.96 -0.87
C ALA A 57 28.93 6.78 0.63
N TYR A 58 28.40 5.62 1.02
CA TYR A 58 28.09 5.30 2.42
C TYR A 58 29.18 4.45 3.09
N ASN A 59 30.29 4.18 2.39
CA ASN A 59 31.38 3.28 2.81
C ASN A 59 30.86 1.97 3.44
N LYS A 60 29.83 1.38 2.84
CA LYS A 60 29.10 0.23 3.37
C LYS A 60 28.99 -0.86 2.32
N THR A 61 29.16 -2.11 2.74
CA THR A 61 28.85 -3.28 1.90
C THR A 61 27.49 -3.79 2.31
N PHE A 62 26.57 -3.86 1.36
CA PHE A 62 25.25 -4.46 1.53
C PHE A 62 25.31 -5.90 1.08
N HIS A 63 25.01 -6.82 1.99
CA HIS A 63 24.89 -8.25 1.70
C HIS A 63 23.47 -8.65 2.09
N LEU A 64 22.58 -8.66 1.11
CA LEU A 64 21.17 -8.95 1.29
C LEU A 64 20.98 -10.47 1.25
N LYS A 65 20.36 -11.02 2.30
CA LYS A 65 19.84 -12.38 2.37
C LYS A 65 18.36 -12.33 2.05
N LEU A 66 17.99 -12.69 0.83
CA LEU A 66 16.63 -12.52 0.30
C LEU A 66 15.92 -13.87 0.17
N GLN A 67 14.65 -13.93 0.53
CA GLN A 67 13.78 -15.07 0.32
C GLN A 67 12.60 -14.62 -0.53
N PRO A 68 12.12 -15.47 -1.46
CA PRO A 68 10.86 -15.22 -2.15
C PRO A 68 9.75 -14.94 -1.15
N LEU A 69 8.80 -14.09 -1.53
CA LEU A 69 7.66 -13.75 -0.70
C LEU A 69 6.93 -15.03 -0.23
N ASP A 70 6.83 -15.21 1.09
CA ASP A 70 6.15 -16.35 1.70
C ASP A 70 4.63 -16.23 1.49
N PHE A 71 4.01 -17.28 0.93
CA PHE A 71 2.57 -17.34 0.70
C PHE A 71 1.74 -17.23 1.97
N ASN A 72 2.27 -17.62 3.13
CA ASN A 72 1.56 -17.63 4.41
C ASN A 72 1.74 -16.32 5.21
N LYS A 73 2.72 -15.48 4.84
CA LYS A 73 3.16 -14.29 5.60
C LYS A 73 3.21 -13.02 4.76
N ASN A 74 2.41 -12.95 3.71
CA ASN A 74 2.43 -11.81 2.80
C ASN A 74 1.24 -10.88 2.98
N ILE A 75 1.37 -9.71 2.36
CA ILE A 75 0.34 -8.68 2.36
C ILE A 75 -0.76 -8.95 1.35
N PHE A 76 -0.73 -10.04 0.58
CA PHE A 76 -1.82 -10.46 -0.29
C PHE A 76 -2.77 -11.37 0.51
N ASP A 77 -4.06 -11.12 0.36
CA ASP A 77 -5.10 -11.97 0.95
C ASP A 77 -5.06 -13.38 0.30
N ASP A 78 -5.42 -14.43 1.03
CA ASP A 78 -5.47 -15.80 0.48
C ASP A 78 -6.39 -15.92 -0.75
N SER A 79 -7.40 -15.04 -0.83
CA SER A 79 -8.32 -14.93 -1.97
C SER A 79 -7.90 -13.85 -2.97
N HIS A 80 -6.63 -13.43 -2.97
CA HIS A 80 -6.14 -12.37 -3.85
C HIS A 80 -6.33 -12.69 -5.32
N ILE A 81 -6.95 -11.74 -6.02
CA ILE A 81 -7.20 -11.83 -7.46
C ILE A 81 -6.45 -10.72 -8.17
N ILE A 82 -5.74 -11.08 -9.24
CA ILE A 82 -5.17 -10.15 -10.20
C ILE A 82 -5.98 -10.25 -11.49
N ASP A 83 -6.54 -9.13 -11.94
CA ASP A 83 -7.16 -9.02 -13.25
C ASP A 83 -6.52 -7.92 -14.11
N VAL A 84 -6.43 -8.20 -15.42
CA VAL A 84 -5.98 -7.24 -16.43
C VAL A 84 -7.13 -7.04 -17.38
N ASP A 85 -7.63 -5.81 -17.47
CA ASP A 85 -8.77 -5.47 -18.32
C ASP A 85 -10.03 -6.32 -18.04
N GLY A 86 -10.24 -6.73 -16.78
CA GLY A 86 -11.36 -7.59 -16.38
C GLY A 86 -11.16 -9.09 -16.62
N ILE A 87 -10.00 -9.50 -17.16
CA ILE A 87 -9.65 -10.90 -17.38
C ILE A 87 -8.74 -11.38 -16.23
N TYR A 88 -9.07 -12.52 -15.62
CA TYR A 88 -8.26 -13.08 -14.53
C TYR A 88 -6.87 -13.53 -15.01
N HIS A 89 -5.85 -13.05 -14.32
CA HIS A 89 -4.44 -13.29 -14.61
C HIS A 89 -3.67 -13.89 -13.42
N SER A 90 -4.34 -14.29 -12.33
CA SER A 90 -3.70 -14.85 -11.12
C SER A 90 -2.80 -16.08 -11.38
N ASN A 91 -3.03 -16.84 -12.45
CA ASN A 91 -2.17 -17.98 -12.82
C ASN A 91 -0.92 -17.58 -13.61
N MET A 92 -0.85 -16.35 -14.11
CA MET A 92 0.24 -15.86 -14.96
C MET A 92 1.19 -14.92 -14.23
N ILE A 93 0.69 -14.20 -13.22
CA ILE A 93 1.49 -13.29 -12.39
C ILE A 93 1.50 -13.86 -10.98
N ARG A 94 2.66 -14.35 -10.54
CA ARG A 94 2.84 -14.88 -9.19
C ARG A 94 3.81 -13.97 -8.44
N PRO A 95 3.33 -13.16 -7.47
CA PRO A 95 4.18 -12.23 -6.74
C PRO A 95 5.44 -12.89 -6.13
N SER A 96 5.34 -14.13 -5.65
CA SER A 96 6.47 -14.92 -5.14
C SER A 96 7.60 -15.12 -6.14
N ASP A 97 7.35 -15.04 -7.44
CA ASP A 97 8.39 -15.28 -8.46
C ASP A 97 9.39 -14.11 -8.54
N PHE A 98 8.99 -12.90 -8.13
CA PHE A 98 9.78 -11.69 -8.30
C PHE A 98 9.83 -10.76 -7.08
N ILE A 99 8.98 -10.94 -6.07
CA ILE A 99 8.99 -10.17 -4.82
C ILE A 99 9.77 -10.95 -3.76
N TYR A 100 10.64 -10.24 -3.05
CA TYR A 100 11.53 -10.82 -2.04
C TYR A 100 11.51 -9.99 -0.77
N GLU A 101 11.63 -10.67 0.36
CA GLU A 101 11.88 -10.10 1.68
C GLU A 101 13.15 -10.69 2.29
N GLY A 102 13.71 -10.05 3.30
CA GLY A 102 14.95 -10.50 3.88
C GLY A 102 15.60 -9.53 4.84
N TYR A 103 16.89 -9.71 5.04
CA TYR A 103 17.71 -8.94 5.97
C TYR A 103 19.14 -8.79 5.46
N LEU A 104 19.92 -7.95 6.12
CA LEU A 104 21.36 -7.78 5.91
C LEU A 104 22.14 -8.83 6.70
N ASP A 105 23.06 -9.50 6.03
CA ASP A 105 24.01 -10.40 6.68
C ASP A 105 24.82 -9.65 7.75
N GLY A 106 24.80 -10.17 8.98
CA GLY A 106 25.42 -9.53 10.15
C GLY A 106 24.57 -8.47 10.87
N ASP A 107 23.37 -8.16 10.38
CA ASP A 107 22.41 -7.25 11.03
C ASP A 107 21.00 -7.87 10.99
N PRO A 108 20.67 -8.82 11.88
CA PRO A 108 19.42 -9.58 11.83
C PRO A 108 18.17 -8.73 12.14
N ASN A 109 18.33 -7.53 12.70
CA ASN A 109 17.23 -6.60 12.96
C ASN A 109 16.93 -5.69 11.75
N SER A 110 17.72 -5.81 10.69
CA SER A 110 17.45 -5.09 9.44
C SER A 110 16.28 -5.72 8.68
N ILE A 111 15.60 -4.87 7.92
CA ILE A 111 14.45 -5.25 7.10
C ILE A 111 14.79 -4.89 5.67
N VAL A 112 14.75 -5.88 4.78
CA VAL A 112 14.93 -5.70 3.35
C VAL A 112 13.69 -6.21 2.64
N TYR A 113 13.13 -5.42 1.73
CA TYR A 113 12.02 -5.88 0.88
C TYR A 113 12.09 -5.18 -0.47
N GLY A 114 11.69 -5.89 -1.52
CA GLY A 114 11.78 -5.37 -2.87
C GLY A 114 11.52 -6.44 -3.91
N THR A 115 12.08 -6.24 -5.09
CA THR A 115 11.96 -7.15 -6.21
C THR A 115 13.29 -7.55 -6.79
N LEU A 116 13.34 -8.75 -7.36
CA LEU A 116 14.42 -9.20 -8.23
C LEU A 116 13.86 -9.51 -9.61
N LEU A 117 13.96 -8.53 -10.50
CA LEU A 117 13.58 -8.68 -11.91
C LEU A 117 14.85 -8.57 -12.77
N ASP A 118 15.01 -9.48 -13.72
CA ASP A 118 16.26 -9.68 -14.49
C ASP A 118 17.51 -9.88 -13.61
N GLY A 119 17.34 -10.37 -12.39
CA GLY A 119 18.43 -10.51 -11.42
C GLY A 119 18.92 -9.18 -10.82
N ILE A 120 18.18 -8.09 -11.03
CA ILE A 120 18.46 -6.77 -10.48
C ILE A 120 17.47 -6.48 -9.34
N PHE A 121 18.02 -6.21 -8.16
CA PHE A 121 17.30 -5.77 -6.98
C PHE A 121 16.83 -4.33 -7.12
N ASP A 122 15.55 -4.11 -6.83
CA ASP A 122 14.90 -2.81 -6.69
C ASP A 122 14.02 -2.85 -5.44
N GLY A 123 14.33 -2.03 -4.45
CA GLY A 123 13.71 -2.14 -3.14
C GLY A 123 14.36 -1.29 -2.06
N TYR A 124 14.02 -1.63 -0.81
CA TYR A 124 14.31 -0.84 0.37
C TYR A 124 15.11 -1.66 1.36
N ILE A 125 16.02 -0.98 2.05
CA ILE A 125 16.90 -1.55 3.06
C ILE A 125 16.82 -0.65 4.29
N THR A 126 16.23 -1.16 5.36
CA THR A 126 16.22 -0.53 6.68
C THR A 126 17.20 -1.28 7.56
N THR A 127 18.22 -0.60 8.08
CA THR A 127 19.21 -1.20 8.97
C THR A 127 18.68 -1.27 10.40
N GLY A 128 19.29 -2.10 11.26
CA GLY A 128 18.87 -2.25 12.66
C GLY A 128 18.99 -0.97 13.50
N ASP A 129 19.83 -0.02 13.07
CA ASP A 129 19.94 1.34 13.66
C ASP A 129 18.92 2.34 13.08
N GLY A 130 18.02 1.89 12.20
CA GLY A 130 16.91 2.68 11.68
C GLY A 130 17.22 3.54 10.45
N LYS A 131 18.40 3.40 9.83
CA LYS A 131 18.71 4.11 8.58
C LYS A 131 18.09 3.40 7.40
N THR A 132 17.50 4.17 6.50
CA THR A 132 16.81 3.64 5.31
C THR A 132 17.55 4.03 4.03
N PHE A 133 17.70 3.03 3.15
CA PHE A 133 18.30 3.17 1.84
C PHE A 133 17.35 2.64 0.79
N THR A 134 17.24 3.36 -0.32
CA THR A 134 16.43 2.97 -1.48
C THR A 134 17.36 2.60 -2.64
N VAL A 135 17.11 1.45 -3.26
CA VAL A 135 17.78 0.98 -4.47
C VAL A 135 16.78 1.00 -5.62
N GLU A 136 17.03 1.79 -6.65
CA GLU A 136 16.15 1.93 -7.81
C GLU A 136 16.84 1.49 -9.11
N LYS A 137 16.10 0.85 -10.02
CA LYS A 137 16.61 0.59 -11.37
C LYS A 137 16.81 1.90 -12.13
N ALA A 138 17.91 2.01 -12.87
CA ALA A 138 18.23 3.19 -13.67
C ALA A 138 17.20 3.45 -14.80
N ASN A 139 16.51 2.41 -15.28
CA ASN A 139 15.48 2.52 -16.32
C ASN A 139 14.27 3.38 -15.92
N ARG A 140 14.09 3.70 -14.63
CA ARG A 140 13.10 4.65 -14.11
C ARG A 140 13.36 6.09 -14.54
N TYR A 141 14.63 6.43 -14.80
CA TYR A 141 15.05 7.80 -15.10
C TYR A 141 15.45 7.99 -16.57
N PHE A 142 15.94 6.94 -17.22
CA PHE A 142 16.47 7.00 -18.58
C PHE A 142 15.59 6.25 -19.58
N ASP A 143 15.24 6.92 -20.68
CA ASP A 143 14.59 6.28 -21.83
C ASP A 143 15.44 5.15 -22.40
N VAL A 144 14.81 4.15 -23.02
CA VAL A 144 15.46 2.92 -23.53
C VAL A 144 16.75 3.19 -24.31
N GLY A 145 16.78 4.22 -25.16
CA GLY A 145 17.95 4.59 -25.96
C GLY A 145 19.01 5.45 -25.25
N GLN A 146 18.73 5.95 -24.06
CA GLN A 146 19.61 6.83 -23.27
C GLN A 146 20.12 6.15 -21.99
N ARG A 147 19.85 4.84 -21.83
CA ARG A 147 20.23 4.12 -20.62
C ARG A 147 21.74 3.98 -20.51
N PRO A 148 22.30 4.25 -19.32
CA PRO A 148 23.72 4.03 -19.04
C PRO A 148 24.12 2.57 -19.24
N ILE A 149 25.30 2.35 -19.83
CA ILE A 149 25.85 1.01 -20.07
C ILE A 149 26.63 0.51 -18.83
N HIS A 150 27.12 1.42 -18.00
CA HIS A 150 28.06 1.12 -16.92
C HIS A 150 27.41 0.79 -15.57
N PHE A 151 26.13 1.15 -15.39
CA PHE A 151 25.37 0.88 -14.17
C PHE A 151 23.91 0.59 -14.50
N HIS A 152 23.28 -0.25 -13.70
CA HIS A 152 21.88 -0.66 -13.91
C HIS A 152 20.95 -0.19 -12.78
N SER A 153 21.52 0.22 -11.65
CA SER A 153 20.78 0.69 -10.48
C SER A 153 21.42 1.94 -9.91
N ILE A 154 20.69 2.63 -9.04
CA ILE A 154 21.21 3.67 -8.17
C ILE A 154 20.85 3.32 -6.73
N VAL A 155 21.63 3.82 -5.78
CA VAL A 155 21.33 3.72 -4.35
C VAL A 155 21.46 5.09 -3.70
N TYR A 156 20.52 5.42 -2.83
CA TYR A 156 20.55 6.64 -2.04
C TYR A 156 19.94 6.40 -0.65
N ALA A 157 20.38 7.19 0.34
CA ALA A 157 19.76 7.22 1.66
C ALA A 157 18.53 8.14 1.62
N ASP A 158 17.46 7.77 2.31
CA ASP A 158 16.22 8.56 2.29
C ASP A 158 16.44 9.97 2.87
N GLU A 159 17.41 10.13 3.78
CA GLU A 159 17.81 11.43 4.35
C GLU A 159 18.37 12.43 3.32
N HIS A 160 18.74 11.95 2.12
CA HIS A 160 19.26 12.76 1.03
C HIS A 160 18.20 13.20 0.01
N ILE A 161 16.92 12.84 0.21
CA ILE A 161 15.80 13.34 -0.60
C ILE A 161 15.60 14.83 -0.26
N THR A 162 15.74 15.72 -1.24
CA THR A 162 15.95 17.14 -0.91
C THR A 162 14.67 17.96 -0.74
N HIS A 163 14.53 18.54 0.46
CA HIS A 163 13.38 19.29 0.94
C HIS A 163 13.08 20.61 0.19
N ASN A 164 14.12 21.33 -0.28
CA ASN A 164 13.98 22.70 -0.75
C ASN A 164 13.13 22.86 -2.03
N ARG A 165 12.89 21.78 -2.78
CA ARG A 165 12.16 21.80 -4.05
C ARG A 165 10.72 21.26 -3.96
N PHE A 166 10.37 20.61 -2.84
CA PHE A 166 8.99 20.24 -2.49
C PHE A 166 8.18 21.40 -1.86
N ILE A 167 8.75 22.61 -1.76
CA ILE A 167 8.10 23.75 -1.08
C ILE A 167 7.74 24.88 -2.05
N LYS A 168 8.40 24.99 -3.21
CA LYS A 168 8.18 26.11 -4.14
C LYS A 168 7.91 25.60 -5.55
N ASP A 169 6.77 26.00 -6.09
CA ASP A 169 6.59 26.11 -7.54
C ASP A 169 7.73 26.98 -8.12
N PRO A 170 8.56 26.46 -9.06
CA PRO A 170 9.64 27.21 -9.68
C PRO A 170 9.17 28.50 -10.38
N ASN A 171 7.89 28.56 -10.76
CA ASN A 171 7.32 29.65 -11.54
C ASN A 171 6.40 30.59 -10.73
N ASN A 172 5.89 30.18 -9.57
CA ASN A 172 4.84 30.97 -8.88
C ASN A 172 4.89 30.98 -7.33
N GLY A 173 5.90 30.40 -6.69
CA GLY A 173 6.09 30.52 -5.23
C GLY A 173 4.97 29.92 -4.36
N ALA A 174 4.04 29.17 -4.94
CA ALA A 174 2.99 28.46 -4.23
C ALA A 174 3.54 27.19 -3.56
N TYR A 175 3.04 26.90 -2.35
CA TYR A 175 3.38 25.71 -1.58
C TYR A 175 2.77 24.45 -2.22
N HIS A 176 3.51 23.35 -2.25
CA HIS A 176 2.99 22.04 -2.69
C HIS A 176 1.92 21.61 -1.70
N SER A 177 0.68 21.49 -2.17
CA SER A 177 -0.49 21.49 -1.31
C SER A 177 -1.30 20.22 -1.53
N CYS A 178 -1.33 19.34 -0.52
CA CYS A 178 -2.44 18.40 -0.36
C CYS A 178 -3.70 19.15 0.12
N ALA A 179 -3.57 20.44 0.50
CA ALA A 179 -4.71 21.27 0.85
C ALA A 179 -5.59 21.52 -0.39
N LEU A 180 -6.71 20.81 -0.40
CA LEU A 180 -7.85 21.08 -1.26
C LEU A 180 -8.23 22.55 -1.19
N THR A 181 -8.73 23.08 -2.32
CA THR A 181 -9.43 24.36 -2.26
C THR A 181 -10.56 24.27 -1.23
N LYS A 182 -10.78 25.34 -0.44
CA LYS A 182 -11.86 25.36 0.57
C LYS A 182 -13.22 24.97 -0.04
N LYS A 183 -13.43 25.33 -1.32
CA LYS A 183 -14.61 24.95 -2.10
C LYS A 183 -14.71 23.43 -2.28
N LEU A 184 -13.66 22.77 -2.80
CA LEU A 184 -13.65 21.33 -3.01
C LEU A 184 -13.88 20.56 -1.69
N HIS A 185 -13.23 20.97 -0.60
CA HIS A 185 -13.45 20.37 0.71
C HIS A 185 -14.90 20.57 1.22
N GLN A 186 -15.53 21.72 0.96
CA GLN A 186 -16.94 21.93 1.28
C GLN A 186 -17.86 21.05 0.43
N ASP A 187 -17.59 20.92 -0.87
CA ASP A 187 -18.40 20.13 -1.78
C ASP A 187 -18.31 18.63 -1.45
N MET A 188 -17.11 18.14 -1.12
CA MET A 188 -16.93 16.77 -0.61
C MET A 188 -17.73 16.52 0.67
N ARG A 189 -17.63 17.43 1.66
CA ARG A 189 -18.40 17.29 2.91
C ARG A 189 -19.90 17.31 2.70
N ARG A 190 -20.40 18.15 1.79
CA ARG A 190 -21.82 18.18 1.42
C ARG A 190 -22.28 16.83 0.87
N LEU A 191 -21.50 16.21 -0.01
CA LEU A 191 -21.83 14.89 -0.55
C LEU A 191 -21.83 13.82 0.55
N GLN A 192 -20.84 13.82 1.43
CA GLN A 192 -20.76 12.87 2.56
C GLN A 192 -21.96 12.96 3.51
N GLN A 193 -22.53 14.16 3.67
CA GLN A 193 -23.71 14.44 4.49
C GLN A 193 -25.03 14.26 3.73
N SER A 194 -24.99 14.08 2.41
CA SER A 194 -26.18 13.91 1.57
C SER A 194 -26.54 12.45 1.30
N ALA A 195 -25.91 11.54 2.05
CA ALA A 195 -26.23 10.13 2.13
C ALA A 195 -27.74 9.93 2.29
N ILE A 196 -28.36 9.26 1.32
CA ILE A 196 -29.75 8.85 1.42
C ILE A 196 -29.75 7.53 2.19
N VAL A 197 -30.46 7.49 3.30
CA VAL A 197 -30.74 6.24 4.00
C VAL A 197 -31.81 5.53 3.16
N ASP A 198 -31.47 4.44 2.48
CA ASP A 198 -32.47 3.63 1.78
C ASP A 198 -33.42 3.02 2.83
N ASP A 199 -34.69 3.43 2.79
CA ASP A 199 -35.78 2.88 3.61
C ASP A 199 -36.05 1.39 3.33
N ASP A 200 -35.45 0.81 2.26
CA ASP A 200 -35.56 -0.61 1.91
C ASP A 200 -34.86 -1.56 2.91
N TYR A 201 -34.11 -1.03 3.88
CA TYR A 201 -33.60 -1.80 5.02
C TYR A 201 -34.45 -1.65 6.30
N ILE A 202 -35.63 -1.01 6.23
CA ILE A 202 -36.63 -1.12 7.30
C ILE A 202 -37.32 -2.48 7.14
N LEU A 203 -36.66 -3.54 7.62
CA LEU A 203 -37.35 -4.76 8.01
C LEU A 203 -38.25 -4.43 9.21
N THR A 204 -39.43 -3.87 8.96
CA THR A 204 -40.54 -4.04 9.90
C THR A 204 -40.97 -5.50 9.85
N GLU A 205 -41.30 -6.08 10.99
CA GLU A 205 -41.66 -7.50 11.18
C GLU A 205 -42.81 -8.02 10.27
N ASN A 206 -43.43 -7.17 9.44
CA ASN A 206 -44.62 -7.49 8.67
C ASN A 206 -44.40 -7.86 7.19
N ASN A 207 -43.19 -7.77 6.63
CA ASN A 207 -42.96 -8.03 5.19
C ASN A 207 -42.40 -9.43 4.84
N PHE A 208 -42.50 -10.41 5.75
CA PHE A 208 -42.00 -11.77 5.52
C PHE A 208 -42.71 -12.57 4.40
N ASN A 209 -43.83 -12.09 3.85
CA ASN A 209 -44.67 -12.88 2.94
C ASN A 209 -44.60 -12.51 1.46
N ASN A 210 -43.85 -11.47 1.05
CA ASN A 210 -43.83 -10.98 -0.33
C ASN A 210 -42.43 -10.83 -0.94
N MET A 211 -41.47 -11.72 -0.62
CA MET A 211 -40.21 -11.79 -1.35
C MET A 211 -40.35 -12.70 -2.58
N THR A 212 -39.84 -12.25 -3.73
CA THR A 212 -39.81 -13.06 -4.95
C THR A 212 -38.67 -14.09 -4.87
N ILE A 213 -38.81 -15.22 -5.57
CA ILE A 213 -37.85 -16.34 -5.56
C ILE A 213 -36.43 -15.89 -6.02
N LEU A 214 -36.31 -14.84 -6.82
CA LEU A 214 -35.03 -14.29 -7.28
C LEU A 214 -34.24 -13.58 -6.17
N ASP A 215 -34.90 -12.91 -5.22
CA ASP A 215 -34.23 -12.22 -4.11
C ASP A 215 -33.64 -13.23 -3.11
N LEU A 216 -34.33 -14.35 -2.92
CA LEU A 216 -33.87 -15.48 -2.10
C LEU A 216 -32.67 -16.22 -2.71
N GLU A 217 -32.50 -16.19 -4.03
CA GLU A 217 -31.35 -16.81 -4.72
C GLU A 217 -30.09 -15.93 -4.63
N PHE A 218 -30.22 -14.61 -4.68
CA PHE A 218 -29.09 -13.68 -4.53
C PHE A 218 -28.51 -13.71 -3.10
N GLU A 219 -29.38 -13.72 -2.08
CA GLU A 219 -28.98 -13.89 -0.67
C GLU A 219 -28.40 -15.29 -0.37
N ARG A 220 -28.95 -16.36 -0.98
CA ARG A 220 -28.37 -17.72 -0.85
C ARG A 220 -27.00 -17.84 -1.50
N MET A 221 -26.77 -17.16 -2.62
CA MET A 221 -25.46 -17.21 -3.27
C MET A 221 -24.39 -16.45 -2.46
N HIS A 222 -24.75 -15.29 -1.86
CA HIS A 222 -23.86 -14.52 -0.99
C HIS A 222 -23.56 -15.21 0.35
N ASN A 223 -24.53 -15.93 0.93
CA ASN A 223 -24.34 -16.68 2.18
C ASN A 223 -23.71 -18.07 1.99
N SER A 224 -23.91 -18.74 0.84
CA SER A 224 -23.36 -20.09 0.62
C SER A 224 -21.83 -20.14 0.48
N PHE A 225 -21.18 -19.04 0.11
CA PHE A 225 -19.72 -18.97 0.02
C PHE A 225 -19.06 -18.96 1.41
N ASN A 226 -19.74 -18.41 2.43
CA ASN A 226 -19.23 -18.34 3.80
C ASN A 226 -19.55 -19.59 4.64
N GLN A 227 -20.50 -20.43 4.23
CA GLN A 227 -21.03 -21.48 5.09
C GLN A 227 -20.35 -22.85 4.93
N ARG A 228 -19.62 -23.09 3.83
CA ARG A 228 -19.02 -24.40 3.55
C ARG A 228 -17.68 -24.67 4.24
N TYR A 229 -17.07 -23.67 4.88
CA TYR A 229 -15.78 -23.80 5.56
C TYR A 229 -15.84 -23.99 7.10
N TYR A 230 -17.03 -24.00 7.73
CA TYR A 230 -17.13 -23.85 9.19
C TYR A 230 -17.96 -24.89 9.96
N THR A 231 -18.33 -26.02 9.37
CA THR A 231 -19.00 -27.10 10.13
C THR A 231 -18.02 -28.12 10.68
N ALA A 232 -17.17 -27.68 11.62
CA ALA A 232 -16.55 -28.58 12.60
C ALA A 232 -17.24 -28.34 13.95
N ASN A 233 -18.03 -29.32 14.39
CA ASN A 233 -18.68 -29.34 15.70
C ASN A 233 -17.61 -29.20 16.81
N ARG A 234 -17.51 -28.03 17.45
CA ARG A 234 -16.70 -27.85 18.66
C ARG A 234 -17.58 -27.64 19.89
N THR A 235 -17.39 -28.54 20.84
CA THR A 235 -18.01 -28.62 22.16
C THR A 235 -17.66 -27.42 23.05
N LYS A 236 -18.63 -27.01 23.88
CA LYS A 236 -18.54 -25.96 24.92
C LYS A 236 -17.21 -26.03 25.73
N ARG A 237 -16.25 -25.19 25.37
CA ARG A 237 -15.16 -24.71 26.25
C ARG A 237 -15.23 -23.18 26.27
N SER A 238 -14.80 -22.59 27.39
CA SER A 238 -14.82 -21.15 27.73
C SER A 238 -14.70 -20.24 26.50
N ILE A 239 -15.75 -19.46 26.22
CA ILE A 239 -15.81 -18.54 25.08
C ILE A 239 -14.82 -17.41 25.37
N LYS A 240 -13.60 -17.51 24.83
CA LYS A 240 -12.73 -16.34 24.68
C LYS A 240 -13.49 -15.37 23.77
N THR A 241 -13.87 -14.23 24.29
CA THR A 241 -14.61 -13.23 23.52
C THR A 241 -13.66 -12.65 22.47
N ASP A 242 -14.10 -12.57 21.20
CA ASP A 242 -13.35 -11.95 20.08
C ASP A 242 -13.18 -10.41 20.23
N TRP A 243 -13.28 -9.88 21.46
CA TRP A 243 -13.21 -8.47 21.78
C TRP A 243 -12.54 -8.24 23.14
N LYS A 244 -11.90 -7.07 23.27
CA LYS A 244 -11.27 -6.56 24.49
C LYS A 244 -11.84 -5.20 24.89
N ASP A 245 -11.75 -4.88 26.17
CA ASP A 245 -12.03 -3.52 26.65
C ASP A 245 -10.78 -2.66 26.50
N VAL A 246 -10.93 -1.50 25.87
CA VAL A 246 -9.89 -0.48 25.70
C VAL A 246 -10.47 0.85 26.15
N GLY A 247 -10.06 1.31 27.33
CA GLY A 247 -10.53 2.59 27.88
C GLY A 247 -12.04 2.63 28.16
N GLY A 248 -12.65 1.52 28.57
CA GLY A 248 -14.08 1.41 28.83
C GLY A 248 -14.93 1.23 27.54
N ARG A 249 -14.28 1.06 26.39
CA ARG A 249 -14.94 0.80 25.10
C ARG A 249 -14.60 -0.61 24.63
N ARG A 250 -15.62 -1.35 24.22
CA ARG A 250 -15.46 -2.66 23.57
C ARG A 250 -14.83 -2.49 22.18
N VAL A 251 -13.77 -3.24 21.92
CA VAL A 251 -13.06 -3.28 20.63
C VAL A 251 -12.83 -4.73 20.22
N TYR A 252 -13.36 -5.14 19.06
CA TYR A 252 -13.13 -6.46 18.49
C TYR A 252 -11.67 -6.64 18.06
N GLU A 253 -11.15 -7.87 18.03
CA GLU A 253 -9.72 -8.15 17.81
C GLU A 253 -9.28 -8.05 16.33
N ALA A 254 -10.19 -8.10 15.36
CA ALA A 254 -9.87 -7.97 13.93
C ALA A 254 -9.07 -6.68 13.62
N ARG A 255 -7.97 -6.80 12.86
CA ARG A 255 -7.03 -5.69 12.55
C ARG A 255 -6.74 -5.47 11.08
N THR A 256 -7.14 -6.38 10.21
CA THR A 256 -6.77 -6.33 8.79
C THR A 256 -7.85 -5.66 7.94
N CYS A 257 -7.49 -4.54 7.32
CA CYS A 257 -8.29 -3.80 6.37
C CYS A 257 -7.95 -4.26 4.94
N THR A 258 -8.84 -5.04 4.31
CA THR A 258 -8.60 -5.55 2.95
C THR A 258 -8.72 -4.43 1.91
N ILE A 259 -7.73 -4.28 1.03
CA ILE A 259 -7.66 -3.23 0.03
C ILE A 259 -7.81 -3.76 -1.40
N TYR A 260 -8.56 -3.02 -2.21
CA TYR A 260 -8.59 -3.17 -3.67
C TYR A 260 -7.71 -2.12 -4.32
N LEU A 261 -6.68 -2.54 -5.07
CA LEU A 261 -5.75 -1.65 -5.75
C LEU A 261 -5.97 -1.69 -7.27
N GLN A 262 -5.98 -0.52 -7.88
CA GLN A 262 -6.14 -0.35 -9.32
C GLN A 262 -4.97 0.45 -9.89
N ALA A 263 -4.40 0.00 -10.99
CA ALA A 263 -3.46 0.78 -11.82
C ALA A 263 -4.19 1.21 -13.09
N ASP A 264 -4.27 2.51 -13.34
CA ASP A 264 -4.90 3.01 -14.55
C ASP A 264 -4.01 2.84 -15.79
N HIS A 265 -4.61 3.13 -16.95
CA HIS A 265 -3.95 2.96 -18.23
C HIS A 265 -2.78 3.94 -18.45
N LYS A 266 -2.75 5.09 -17.75
CA LYS A 266 -1.63 6.04 -17.81
C LYS A 266 -0.44 5.54 -17.03
N LEU A 267 -0.67 4.97 -15.84
CA LEU A 267 0.38 4.29 -15.09
C LEU A 267 0.92 3.09 -15.85
N TYR A 268 0.03 2.27 -16.44
CA TYR A 268 0.45 1.14 -17.27
C TYR A 268 1.32 1.59 -18.44
N GLU A 269 0.88 2.60 -19.20
CA GLU A 269 1.61 3.12 -20.36
C GLU A 269 2.98 3.67 -19.96
N HIS A 270 3.07 4.40 -18.84
CA HIS A 270 4.34 4.90 -18.33
C HIS A 270 5.31 3.75 -18.03
N ILE A 271 4.88 2.79 -17.22
CA ILE A 271 5.72 1.65 -16.83
C ILE A 271 6.09 0.82 -18.05
N TYR A 272 5.16 0.58 -18.98
CA TYR A 272 5.42 -0.17 -20.20
C TYR A 272 6.58 0.44 -21.02
N ASN A 273 6.58 1.76 -21.18
CA ASN A 273 7.60 2.47 -21.94
C ASN A 273 8.94 2.59 -21.17
N LYS A 274 8.89 2.59 -19.84
CA LYS A 274 10.05 2.73 -18.96
C LYS A 274 10.48 1.37 -18.41
N GLU A 275 10.05 0.99 -17.21
CA GLU A 275 10.54 -0.17 -16.48
C GLU A 275 10.20 -1.50 -17.17
N GLY A 276 9.06 -1.57 -17.85
CA GLY A 276 8.53 -2.70 -18.60
C GLY A 276 9.23 -2.98 -19.93
N ASN A 277 10.04 -2.06 -20.44
CA ASN A 277 10.83 -2.23 -21.68
C ASN A 277 10.03 -2.69 -22.91
N GLY A 278 8.77 -2.28 -23.03
CA GLY A 278 7.88 -2.71 -24.10
C GLY A 278 7.38 -4.16 -23.96
N ASP A 279 7.61 -4.81 -22.82
CA ASP A 279 7.11 -6.15 -22.54
C ASP A 279 5.92 -6.10 -21.58
N HIS A 280 4.79 -6.70 -21.99
CA HIS A 280 3.55 -6.67 -21.22
C HIS A 280 3.61 -7.49 -19.94
N ILE A 281 4.37 -8.60 -19.91
CA ILE A 281 4.47 -9.45 -18.70
C ILE A 281 5.25 -8.69 -17.64
N ARG A 282 6.45 -8.21 -18.01
CA ARG A 282 7.31 -7.39 -17.17
C ARG A 282 6.59 -6.14 -16.65
N THR A 283 5.84 -5.46 -17.51
CA THR A 283 5.05 -4.28 -17.11
C THR A 283 4.08 -4.61 -15.97
N ARG A 284 3.39 -5.76 -16.05
CA ARG A 284 2.44 -6.18 -15.02
C ARG A 284 3.15 -6.55 -13.72
N GLU A 285 4.30 -7.23 -13.80
CA GLU A 285 5.14 -7.56 -12.64
C GLU A 285 5.64 -6.29 -11.94
N GLU A 286 6.15 -5.30 -12.68
CA GLU A 286 6.60 -4.01 -12.13
C GLU A 286 5.44 -3.23 -11.48
N ILE A 287 4.22 -3.28 -12.05
CA ILE A 287 3.03 -2.69 -11.43
C ILE A 287 2.65 -3.40 -10.12
N VAL A 288 2.60 -4.74 -10.13
CA VAL A 288 2.27 -5.51 -8.91
C VAL A 288 3.31 -5.27 -7.81
N ALA A 289 4.59 -5.20 -8.17
CA ALA A 289 5.69 -4.85 -7.28
C ALA A 289 5.54 -3.44 -6.68
N LEU A 290 5.19 -2.46 -7.51
CA LEU A 290 4.92 -1.10 -7.07
C LEU A 290 3.78 -1.09 -6.03
N LEU A 291 2.66 -1.75 -6.33
CA LEU A 291 1.52 -1.84 -5.41
C LEU A 291 1.90 -2.52 -4.09
N TYR A 292 2.67 -3.62 -4.17
CA TYR A 292 3.16 -4.34 -3.01
C TYR A 292 4.00 -3.44 -2.09
N THR A 293 5.03 -2.81 -2.65
CA THR A 293 5.97 -1.98 -1.87
C THR A 293 5.28 -0.77 -1.23
N HIS A 294 4.23 -0.24 -1.85
CA HIS A 294 3.40 0.81 -1.26
C HIS A 294 2.65 0.33 -0.02
N ILE A 295 1.96 -0.81 -0.09
CA ILE A 295 1.24 -1.35 1.06
C ILE A 295 2.17 -1.85 2.16
N LYS A 296 3.32 -2.45 1.82
CA LYS A 296 4.32 -2.84 2.83
C LYS A 296 4.81 -1.63 3.63
N ALA A 297 5.10 -0.51 2.97
CA ALA A 297 5.50 0.73 3.64
C ALA A 297 4.38 1.32 4.51
N VAL A 298 3.12 1.25 4.06
CA VAL A 298 1.95 1.67 4.87
C VAL A 298 1.81 0.78 6.11
N ASN A 299 1.95 -0.54 5.99
CA ASN A 299 1.86 -1.45 7.14
C ASN A 299 2.93 -1.15 8.19
N GLN A 300 4.17 -0.83 7.79
CA GLN A 300 5.23 -0.44 8.73
C GLN A 300 4.85 0.77 9.61
N ILE A 301 4.04 1.69 9.07
CA ILE A 301 3.56 2.87 9.81
C ILE A 301 2.35 2.52 10.67
N TYR A 302 1.33 1.88 10.11
CA TYR A 302 0.06 1.64 10.81
C TYR A 302 0.15 0.53 11.87
N GLU A 303 0.92 -0.53 11.63
CA GLU A 303 1.07 -1.63 12.59
C GLU A 303 1.79 -1.18 13.86
N SER A 304 2.81 -0.32 13.69
CA SER A 304 3.62 0.22 14.77
C SER A 304 2.95 1.37 15.54
N THR A 305 1.87 1.95 15.00
CA THR A 305 1.17 3.07 15.64
C THR A 305 0.20 2.59 16.71
N ASN A 306 0.25 3.22 17.89
CA ASN A 306 -0.72 3.03 18.96
C ASN A 306 -1.88 4.02 18.83
N PHE A 307 -3.04 3.56 18.35
CA PHE A 307 -4.27 4.34 18.28
C PHE A 307 -5.05 4.21 19.60
N ASN A 308 -4.54 4.83 20.66
CA ASN A 308 -5.15 4.85 22.00
C ASN A 308 -5.56 3.47 22.55
N GLY A 309 -4.67 2.48 22.41
CA GLY A 309 -4.83 1.10 22.86
C GLY A 309 -5.26 0.12 21.76
N ILE A 310 -5.51 0.61 20.55
CA ILE A 310 -5.70 -0.18 19.34
C ILE A 310 -4.36 -0.24 18.60
N HIS A 311 -3.79 -1.44 18.50
CA HIS A 311 -2.48 -1.72 17.90
C HIS A 311 -2.61 -2.72 16.75
N GLY A 312 -1.61 -2.75 15.87
CA GLY A 312 -1.47 -3.78 14.85
C GLY A 312 -2.41 -3.62 13.65
N ILE A 313 -2.92 -2.42 13.40
CA ILE A 313 -3.74 -2.14 12.21
C ILE A 313 -2.89 -2.36 10.97
N ASN A 314 -3.37 -3.19 10.05
CA ASN A 314 -2.67 -3.49 8.81
C ASN A 314 -3.60 -3.63 7.61
N PHE A 315 -2.99 -3.74 6.44
CA PHE A 315 -3.64 -3.78 5.15
C PHE A 315 -3.22 -5.01 4.37
N ALA A 316 -4.21 -5.69 3.78
CA ALA A 316 -4.00 -6.84 2.91
C ALA A 316 -4.62 -6.58 1.53
N ILE A 317 -3.83 -6.75 0.46
CA ILE A 317 -4.24 -6.62 -0.92
C ILE A 317 -5.13 -7.80 -1.28
N LYS A 318 -6.43 -7.54 -1.42
CA LYS A 318 -7.42 -8.56 -1.77
C LYS A 318 -7.75 -8.59 -3.25
N ARG A 319 -7.57 -7.48 -3.95
CA ARG A 319 -7.72 -7.44 -5.40
C ARG A 319 -6.76 -6.45 -6.03
N THR A 320 -6.28 -6.81 -7.21
CA THR A 320 -5.47 -5.94 -8.07
C THR A 320 -6.06 -5.92 -9.47
N THR A 321 -6.35 -4.73 -9.99
CA THR A 321 -6.78 -4.55 -11.38
C THR A 321 -5.80 -3.67 -12.12
N ILE A 322 -5.38 -4.10 -13.30
CA ILE A 322 -4.51 -3.33 -14.18
C ILE A 322 -5.30 -3.01 -15.45
N TYR A 323 -5.51 -1.73 -15.73
CA TYR A 323 -6.12 -1.29 -16.97
C TYR A 323 -5.04 -0.96 -18.01
N THR A 324 -5.15 -1.51 -19.21
CA THR A 324 -4.28 -1.18 -20.34
C THR A 324 -4.90 -0.07 -21.20
N PRO A 325 -4.12 0.66 -22.03
CA PRO A 325 -4.65 1.66 -22.95
C PRO A 325 -5.71 1.12 -23.93
N SER A 326 -5.73 -0.19 -24.17
CA SER A 326 -6.71 -0.83 -25.05
C SER A 326 -8.14 -0.80 -24.48
N THR A 327 -8.30 -0.60 -23.17
CA THR A 327 -9.61 -0.53 -22.51
C THR A 327 -10.35 0.79 -22.71
N CYS A 328 -9.71 1.80 -23.29
CA CYS A 328 -10.34 3.09 -23.57
C CYS A 328 -10.73 3.26 -25.05
N LYS A 329 -10.53 2.22 -25.88
CA LYS A 329 -10.80 2.27 -27.32
C LYS A 329 -11.45 0.97 -27.80
N GLY A 330 -12.31 1.06 -28.82
CA GLY A 330 -12.91 -0.09 -29.49
C GLY A 330 -13.88 -0.91 -28.63
N GLU A 331 -14.17 -2.14 -29.05
CA GLU A 331 -15.14 -3.04 -28.40
C GLU A 331 -14.76 -3.44 -26.96
N ARG A 332 -13.46 -3.40 -26.64
CA ARG A 332 -12.94 -3.69 -25.28
C ARG A 332 -13.32 -2.64 -24.24
N ALA A 333 -13.68 -1.42 -24.65
CA ALA A 333 -14.10 -0.38 -23.74
C ALA A 333 -15.42 -0.71 -23.02
N ALA A 334 -16.34 -1.38 -23.71
CA ALA A 334 -17.63 -1.78 -23.15
C ALA A 334 -17.52 -2.96 -22.15
N THR A 335 -16.52 -3.82 -22.31
CA THR A 335 -16.36 -5.06 -21.53
C THR A 335 -15.41 -4.94 -20.34
N ALA A 336 -14.34 -4.13 -20.46
CA ALA A 336 -13.36 -3.95 -19.38
C ALA A 336 -13.88 -3.08 -18.22
N GLY A 337 -14.90 -2.25 -18.46
CA GLY A 337 -15.49 -1.37 -17.45
C GLY A 337 -14.48 -0.41 -16.83
N ASN A 338 -13.49 0.08 -17.60
CA ASN A 338 -12.47 1.01 -17.12
C ASN A 338 -13.09 2.40 -16.87
N PRO A 339 -13.14 2.90 -15.62
CA PRO A 339 -13.74 4.20 -15.32
C PRO A 339 -12.77 5.38 -15.60
N PHE A 340 -11.51 5.10 -15.96
CA PHE A 340 -10.42 6.09 -15.97
C PHE A 340 -10.04 6.59 -17.37
N CYS A 341 -10.94 6.47 -18.35
CA CYS A 341 -10.63 6.73 -19.77
C CYS A 341 -10.64 8.20 -20.18
N GLU A 342 -11.12 9.10 -19.34
CA GLU A 342 -11.08 10.52 -19.64
C GLU A 342 -9.63 11.04 -19.55
N GLU A 343 -9.17 11.74 -20.58
CA GLU A 343 -7.77 12.15 -20.72
C GLU A 343 -7.41 13.32 -19.80
N ASN A 344 -8.27 14.35 -19.74
CA ASN A 344 -8.01 15.58 -18.99
C ASN A 344 -8.95 15.66 -17.78
N VAL A 345 -8.55 15.02 -16.69
CA VAL A 345 -9.33 14.95 -15.45
C VAL A 345 -8.62 15.70 -14.34
N ASP A 346 -9.38 16.52 -13.60
CA ASP A 346 -8.89 17.03 -12.33
C ASP A 346 -8.90 15.93 -11.26
N VAL A 347 -8.19 16.17 -10.17
CA VAL A 347 -8.04 15.23 -9.05
C VAL A 347 -9.38 14.80 -8.44
N SER A 348 -10.35 15.72 -8.38
CA SER A 348 -11.67 15.44 -7.79
C SER A 348 -12.53 14.55 -8.68
N ASN A 349 -12.50 14.78 -9.99
CA ASN A 349 -13.17 13.98 -11.00
C ASN A 349 -12.54 12.58 -11.08
N TYR A 350 -11.21 12.48 -10.96
CA TYR A 350 -10.54 11.19 -10.92
C TYR A 350 -10.90 10.36 -9.66
N LEU A 351 -10.96 10.99 -8.47
CA LEU A 351 -11.47 10.32 -7.27
C LEU A 351 -12.93 9.88 -7.45
N ASN A 352 -13.75 10.75 -8.05
CA ASN A 352 -15.14 10.43 -8.34
C ASN A 352 -15.27 9.23 -9.28
N MET A 353 -14.42 9.11 -10.31
CA MET A 353 -14.37 7.93 -11.19
C MET A 353 -14.05 6.65 -10.41
N ASN A 354 -13.08 6.69 -9.50
CA ASN A 354 -12.80 5.56 -8.62
C ASN A 354 -14.02 5.22 -7.72
N SER A 355 -14.76 6.24 -7.28
CA SER A 355 -15.94 6.10 -6.42
C SER A 355 -17.20 5.57 -7.13
N GLN A 356 -17.20 5.44 -8.47
CA GLN A 356 -18.39 5.01 -9.24
C GLN A 356 -18.75 3.53 -9.07
N LYS A 357 -17.75 2.69 -8.84
CA LYS A 357 -17.93 1.24 -8.69
C LYS A 357 -18.34 0.87 -7.28
N ASP A 358 -19.00 -0.28 -7.16
CA ASP A 358 -19.29 -0.87 -5.86
C ASP A 358 -18.03 -1.51 -5.27
N HIS A 359 -17.54 -0.93 -4.17
CA HIS A 359 -16.38 -1.39 -3.42
C HIS A 359 -16.78 -1.92 -2.03
N SER A 360 -18.05 -2.27 -1.83
CA SER A 360 -18.60 -2.71 -0.53
C SER A 360 -17.97 -4.00 0.01
N ALA A 361 -17.30 -4.77 -0.87
CA ALA A 361 -16.58 -5.99 -0.51
C ALA A 361 -15.19 -5.73 0.11
N PHE A 362 -14.70 -4.48 0.05
CA PHE A 362 -13.38 -4.09 0.52
C PHE A 362 -13.48 -3.06 1.64
N CYS A 363 -12.46 -3.01 2.48
CA CYS A 363 -12.32 -1.97 3.48
C CYS A 363 -11.99 -0.63 2.81
N LEU A 364 -11.07 -0.66 1.84
CA LEU A 364 -10.68 0.49 1.02
C LEU A 364 -10.47 0.09 -0.45
N ALA A 365 -10.63 1.05 -1.35
CA ALA A 365 -10.30 0.90 -2.77
C ALA A 365 -9.51 2.10 -3.31
N TYR A 366 -8.30 1.85 -3.82
CA TYR A 366 -7.37 2.86 -4.29
C TYR A 366 -7.07 2.74 -5.78
N SER A 367 -6.89 3.88 -6.43
CA SER A 367 -6.40 3.95 -7.81
C SER A 367 -5.09 4.73 -7.87
N LEU A 368 -4.05 4.10 -8.43
CA LEU A 368 -2.77 4.72 -8.70
C LEU A 368 -2.70 5.11 -10.17
N THR A 369 -2.17 6.31 -10.44
CA THR A 369 -2.05 6.86 -11.78
C THR A 369 -0.70 7.54 -12.02
N TYR A 370 -0.43 7.87 -13.28
CA TYR A 370 0.68 8.71 -13.70
C TYR A 370 0.15 9.99 -14.39
N ARG A 371 -0.79 10.66 -13.72
CA ARG A 371 -1.42 11.92 -14.16
C ARG A 371 -0.93 13.07 -13.31
N ASP A 372 -0.49 14.14 -13.96
CA ASP A 372 0.01 15.33 -13.27
C ASP A 372 -1.14 16.27 -12.94
N PHE A 373 -1.56 16.28 -11.67
CA PHE A 373 -2.71 17.07 -11.24
C PHE A 373 -2.33 18.54 -10.99
N ILE A 374 -3.24 19.43 -11.38
CA ILE A 374 -3.07 20.88 -11.22
C ILE A 374 -2.83 21.23 -9.73
N GLY A 375 -1.92 22.16 -9.49
CA GLY A 375 -1.58 22.63 -8.13
C GLY A 375 -0.66 21.70 -7.35
N GLY A 376 -0.10 20.69 -8.02
CA GLY A 376 0.86 19.75 -7.42
C GLY A 376 0.23 18.79 -6.43
N THR A 377 -1.04 18.44 -6.65
CA THR A 377 -1.78 17.53 -5.78
C THR A 377 -1.31 16.09 -6.02
N LEU A 378 -0.85 15.41 -4.97
CA LEU A 378 -0.32 14.04 -5.08
C LEU A 378 -1.36 12.94 -4.81
N GLY A 379 -2.45 13.28 -4.13
CA GLY A 379 -3.49 12.34 -3.75
C GLY A 379 -4.78 13.03 -3.34
N LEU A 380 -5.84 12.23 -3.20
CA LEU A 380 -7.11 12.67 -2.64
C LEU A 380 -7.92 11.48 -2.14
N ALA A 381 -8.51 11.62 -0.96
CA ALA A 381 -9.35 10.60 -0.34
C ALA A 381 -10.60 11.17 0.35
N TRP A 382 -11.62 10.33 0.48
CA TRP A 382 -12.80 10.65 1.30
C TRP A 382 -12.50 10.50 2.79
N VAL A 383 -12.71 11.56 3.57
CA VAL A 383 -12.34 11.59 4.99
C VAL A 383 -13.39 10.87 5.84
N ALA A 384 -13.01 9.88 6.65
CA ALA A 384 -13.97 9.28 7.58
C ALA A 384 -14.41 10.26 8.67
N SER A 385 -15.57 9.98 9.25
CA SER A 385 -16.06 10.65 10.45
C SER A 385 -16.44 9.59 11.48
N PRO A 386 -16.28 9.85 12.79
CA PRO A 386 -16.89 9.01 13.82
C PRO A 386 -18.42 9.17 13.82
N SER A 387 -18.96 10.25 13.26
CA SER A 387 -20.40 10.44 13.13
C SER A 387 -21.03 9.38 12.24
N GLN A 388 -22.10 8.74 12.73
CA GLN A 388 -22.88 7.75 12.01
C GLN A 388 -23.60 8.36 10.79
N SER A 389 -23.89 9.66 10.81
CA SER A 389 -24.61 10.35 9.73
C SER A 389 -23.71 10.83 8.59
N THR A 390 -22.39 10.75 8.75
CA THR A 390 -21.43 11.20 7.74
C THR A 390 -20.76 10.00 7.10
N ALA A 391 -21.04 9.81 5.81
CA ALA A 391 -20.48 8.72 5.02
C ALA A 391 -19.03 9.00 4.62
N GLY A 392 -18.26 7.96 4.35
CA GLY A 392 -16.89 8.07 3.82
C GLY A 392 -15.82 7.40 4.66
N GLY A 393 -14.71 7.11 4.00
CA GLY A 393 -13.55 6.41 4.54
C GLY A 393 -13.80 4.91 4.75
N ILE A 394 -13.06 4.30 5.68
CA ILE A 394 -13.03 2.85 5.87
C ILE A 394 -14.42 2.23 6.06
N CYS A 395 -14.62 1.04 5.48
CA CYS A 395 -15.83 0.23 5.60
C CYS A 395 -17.13 0.88 5.08
N GLN A 396 -17.03 2.00 4.35
CA GLN A 396 -18.19 2.62 3.71
C GLN A 396 -18.72 1.74 2.57
N LYS A 397 -20.03 1.47 2.55
CA LYS A 397 -20.70 0.73 1.47
C LYS A 397 -21.07 1.65 0.29
N TYR A 398 -21.30 1.02 -0.85
CA TYR A 398 -21.96 1.62 -1.99
C TYR A 398 -23.39 2.01 -1.63
N GLN A 399 -23.71 3.28 -1.79
CA GLN A 399 -25.04 3.83 -1.45
C GLN A 399 -25.32 5.08 -2.29
N ARG A 400 -26.57 5.56 -2.22
CA ARG A 400 -27.02 6.72 -2.98
C ARG A 400 -26.80 8.03 -2.21
N TYR A 401 -26.40 9.08 -2.92
CA TYR A 401 -26.14 10.41 -2.40
C TYR A 401 -26.89 11.45 -3.21
N ASN A 402 -27.40 12.48 -2.56
CA ASN A 402 -28.00 13.62 -3.27
C ASN A 402 -26.90 14.57 -3.76
N GLU A 403 -26.68 14.59 -5.07
CA GLU A 403 -25.80 15.56 -5.74
C GLU A 403 -26.70 16.65 -6.35
N HIS A 404 -26.70 17.84 -5.74
CA HIS A 404 -27.65 18.95 -6.01
C HIS A 404 -28.15 19.05 -7.46
N GLN A 405 -27.23 19.05 -8.45
CA GLN A 405 -27.53 19.31 -9.87
C GLN A 405 -27.84 18.06 -10.71
N ARG A 406 -27.52 16.84 -10.23
CA ARG A 406 -27.61 15.59 -11.01
C ARG A 406 -28.62 14.59 -10.45
N GLY A 407 -29.25 14.90 -9.31
CA GLY A 407 -30.14 13.98 -8.60
C GLY A 407 -29.35 12.99 -7.75
N GLY A 408 -29.97 11.84 -7.43
CA GLY A 408 -29.35 10.82 -6.58
C GLY A 408 -28.31 9.99 -7.34
N VAL A 409 -27.03 10.06 -6.96
CA VAL A 409 -25.91 9.30 -7.55
C VAL A 409 -25.41 8.23 -6.59
N SER A 410 -25.15 7.02 -7.09
CA SER A 410 -24.61 5.93 -6.26
C SER A 410 -23.08 5.92 -6.29
N ARG A 411 -22.45 5.89 -5.12
CA ARG A 411 -20.99 5.95 -4.96
C ARG A 411 -20.51 5.06 -3.81
N SER A 412 -19.27 4.60 -3.93
CA SER A 412 -18.50 4.06 -2.80
C SER A 412 -17.55 5.14 -2.31
N LEU A 413 -17.69 5.60 -1.07
CA LEU A 413 -16.81 6.63 -0.49
C LEU A 413 -15.71 6.04 0.41
N ASN A 414 -15.44 4.73 0.31
CA ASN A 414 -14.26 4.06 0.88
C ASN A 414 -13.07 4.10 -0.09
N THR A 415 -12.90 5.21 -0.81
CA THR A 415 -11.92 5.32 -1.89
C THR A 415 -10.90 6.42 -1.67
N GLY A 416 -9.75 6.24 -2.31
CA GLY A 416 -8.71 7.25 -2.47
C GLY A 416 -7.98 7.09 -3.80
N ILE A 417 -7.15 8.08 -4.14
CA ILE A 417 -6.29 8.09 -5.32
C ILE A 417 -4.92 8.64 -4.96
N ILE A 418 -3.88 8.18 -5.66
CA ILE A 418 -2.57 8.83 -5.64
C ILE A 418 -1.98 8.89 -7.05
N THR A 419 -1.08 9.85 -7.30
CA THR A 419 -0.28 9.94 -8.52
C THR A 419 1.21 9.83 -8.21
N LEU A 420 1.96 9.28 -9.16
CA LEU A 420 3.41 9.12 -9.08
C LEU A 420 4.19 10.19 -9.86
N VAL A 421 3.49 11.20 -10.37
CA VAL A 421 4.08 12.32 -11.11
C VAL A 421 3.59 13.65 -10.56
N ASN A 422 4.48 14.62 -10.54
CA ASN A 422 4.20 15.98 -10.13
C ASN A 422 5.08 16.96 -10.89
N TYR A 423 4.48 17.96 -11.53
CA TYR A 423 5.17 18.95 -12.38
C TYR A 423 6.10 18.29 -13.40
N GLY A 424 5.62 17.25 -14.08
CA GLY A 424 6.34 16.46 -15.08
C GLY A 424 7.45 15.55 -14.53
N ASN A 425 7.66 15.52 -13.21
CA ASN A 425 8.73 14.75 -12.58
C ASN A 425 8.17 13.56 -11.80
N ARG A 426 8.82 12.40 -11.92
CA ARG A 426 8.48 11.21 -11.13
C ARG A 426 8.72 11.51 -9.64
N VAL A 427 7.71 11.25 -8.82
CA VAL A 427 7.78 11.40 -7.37
C VAL A 427 8.67 10.27 -6.82
N PRO A 428 9.61 10.55 -5.89
CA PRO A 428 10.42 9.49 -5.28
C PRO A 428 9.54 8.45 -4.58
N PRO A 429 9.90 7.16 -4.63
CA PRO A 429 9.05 6.11 -4.05
C PRO A 429 8.74 6.31 -2.56
N ARG A 430 9.70 6.80 -1.77
CA ARG A 430 9.49 7.12 -0.35
C ARG A 430 8.38 8.16 -0.17
N VAL A 431 8.36 9.19 -1.01
CA VAL A 431 7.35 10.25 -0.96
C VAL A 431 5.99 9.70 -1.38
N SER A 432 5.90 8.91 -2.46
CA SER A 432 4.62 8.34 -2.91
C SER A 432 4.03 7.33 -1.91
N GLN A 433 4.87 6.58 -1.19
CA GLN A 433 4.46 5.72 -0.07
C GLN A 433 3.85 6.54 1.08
N LEU A 434 4.49 7.65 1.46
CA LEU A 434 3.96 8.55 2.50
C LEU A 434 2.68 9.25 2.04
N THR A 435 2.57 9.61 0.76
CA THR A 435 1.32 10.10 0.17
C THR A 435 0.21 9.05 0.33
N LEU A 436 0.46 7.78 0.03
CA LEU A 436 -0.55 6.73 0.25
C LEU A 436 -0.95 6.64 1.72
N ALA A 437 0.02 6.65 2.64
CA ALA A 437 -0.25 6.60 4.07
C ALA A 437 -1.08 7.80 4.55
N HIS A 438 -0.83 9.00 4.00
CA HIS A 438 -1.58 10.23 4.23
C HIS A 438 -3.04 10.12 3.77
N GLU A 439 -3.26 9.69 2.53
CA GLU A 439 -4.62 9.52 1.99
C GLU A 439 -5.41 8.46 2.76
N ILE A 440 -4.75 7.36 3.18
CA ILE A 440 -5.38 6.37 4.05
C ILE A 440 -5.67 7.00 5.42
N GLY A 441 -4.84 7.91 5.91
CA GLY A 441 -5.06 8.61 7.18
C GLY A 441 -6.34 9.45 7.15
N HIS A 442 -6.64 10.06 6.00
CA HIS A 442 -7.95 10.66 5.74
C HIS A 442 -9.07 9.63 5.78
N ASN A 443 -8.94 8.49 5.11
CA ASN A 443 -9.97 7.44 5.18
C ASN A 443 -10.17 6.85 6.59
N PHE A 444 -9.18 6.97 7.47
CA PHE A 444 -9.29 6.62 8.89
C PHE A 444 -9.80 7.78 9.75
N GLY A 445 -10.02 8.96 9.16
CA GLY A 445 -10.73 10.08 9.76
C GLY A 445 -9.86 11.21 10.28
N SER A 446 -8.55 11.17 10.03
CA SER A 446 -7.69 12.30 10.37
C SER A 446 -7.91 13.46 9.39
N PRO A 447 -8.21 14.68 9.85
CA PRO A 447 -7.98 15.87 9.06
C PRO A 447 -6.47 16.14 8.95
N HIS A 448 -6.10 17.21 8.24
CA HIS A 448 -4.73 17.70 8.30
C HIS A 448 -4.36 18.16 9.70
N ASP A 449 -3.08 17.99 10.04
CA ASP A 449 -2.53 18.32 11.35
C ASP A 449 -2.70 19.80 11.73
N PHE A 450 -3.33 20.01 12.89
CA PHE A 450 -3.54 21.30 13.54
C PHE A 450 -3.87 21.05 15.03
N PRO A 451 -3.46 21.90 15.99
CA PRO A 451 -2.73 23.17 15.84
C PRO A 451 -1.21 22.98 15.70
N LEU A 452 -0.41 24.03 15.93
CA LEU A 452 1.05 24.05 15.71
C LEU A 452 1.81 22.91 16.38
N GLU A 453 1.35 22.41 17.52
CA GLU A 453 1.95 21.25 18.21
C GLU A 453 1.95 19.95 17.39
N CYS A 454 1.03 19.83 16.42
CA CYS A 454 0.94 18.70 15.51
C CYS A 454 1.64 18.94 14.17
N GLN A 455 2.27 20.11 14.00
CA GLN A 455 3.06 20.47 12.82
C GLN A 455 4.37 21.17 13.25
N PRO A 456 5.26 20.43 13.93
CA PRO A 456 6.42 21.01 14.61
C PRO A 456 7.48 21.61 13.66
N GLY A 457 7.46 21.26 12.37
CA GLY A 457 8.45 21.69 11.41
C GLY A 457 9.84 21.09 11.68
N LEU A 458 10.89 21.82 11.33
CA LEU A 458 12.27 21.38 11.56
C LEU A 458 12.64 21.46 13.06
N PRO A 459 13.56 20.61 13.56
CA PRO A 459 14.45 19.71 12.80
C PRO A 459 13.82 18.36 12.39
N ASP A 460 12.83 17.87 13.13
CA ASP A 460 12.31 16.51 12.98
C ASP A 460 11.24 16.38 11.88
N GLY A 461 10.88 17.49 11.24
CA GLY A 461 9.87 17.56 10.18
C GLY A 461 8.44 17.50 10.71
N ASN A 462 7.48 17.72 9.81
CA ASN A 462 6.06 17.54 10.11
C ASN A 462 5.66 16.05 10.05
N PHE A 463 4.52 15.74 10.64
CA PHE A 463 3.93 14.39 10.62
C PHE A 463 3.24 14.07 9.29
N ILE A 464 2.82 12.81 9.13
CA ILE A 464 2.20 12.30 7.89
C ILE A 464 1.01 13.16 7.43
N MET A 465 0.16 13.63 8.36
CA MET A 465 -1.06 14.37 8.02
C MET A 465 -0.83 15.89 7.84
N PHE A 466 0.42 16.31 7.64
CA PHE A 466 0.70 17.70 7.29
C PHE A 466 0.03 18.08 5.96
N ALA A 467 -0.55 19.28 5.89
CA ALA A 467 -1.36 19.71 4.74
C ALA A 467 -0.57 19.92 3.43
N SER A 468 0.77 19.90 3.50
CA SER A 468 1.67 20.05 2.37
C SER A 468 2.53 18.81 2.22
N ALA A 469 3.00 18.55 1.00
CA ALA A 469 3.84 17.40 0.71
C ALA A 469 5.08 17.37 1.62
N THR A 470 5.39 16.19 2.17
CA THR A 470 6.60 15.95 2.96
C THR A 470 7.66 15.29 2.07
N SER A 471 8.92 15.60 2.32
CA SER A 471 10.07 15.05 1.58
C SER A 471 10.42 13.62 1.99
N GLY A 472 9.92 13.16 3.14
CA GLY A 472 10.10 11.78 3.63
C GLY A 472 11.47 11.50 4.26
N ASP A 473 12.33 12.52 4.35
CA ASP A 473 13.69 12.49 4.87
C ASP A 473 13.76 12.75 6.38
N LYS A 474 12.67 13.20 7.00
CA LYS A 474 12.65 13.57 8.43
C LYS A 474 11.97 12.52 9.32
N PRO A 475 12.41 12.37 10.59
CA PRO A 475 11.90 11.35 11.51
C PRO A 475 10.38 11.34 11.73
N ASN A 476 9.72 12.49 11.70
CA ASN A 476 8.27 12.57 11.88
C ASN A 476 7.48 12.27 10.59
N ASN A 477 8.11 12.32 9.42
CA ASN A 477 7.40 12.16 8.14
C ASN A 477 6.76 10.77 7.97
N SER A 478 7.19 9.78 8.76
CA SER A 478 6.61 8.44 8.80
C SER A 478 5.89 8.13 10.12
N LYS A 479 5.42 9.14 10.84
CA LYS A 479 4.67 9.01 12.09
C LYS A 479 3.39 9.84 12.03
N PHE A 480 2.36 9.37 12.72
CA PHE A 480 1.18 10.19 12.99
C PHE A 480 1.44 11.13 14.17
N SER A 481 0.91 12.35 14.09
CA SER A 481 0.90 13.27 15.23
C SER A 481 -0.08 12.79 16.30
N GLN A 482 0.03 13.34 17.51
CA GLN A 482 -0.96 13.12 18.57
C GLN A 482 -2.39 13.52 18.15
N CYS A 483 -2.54 14.57 17.33
CA CYS A 483 -3.84 15.00 16.79
C CYS A 483 -4.42 13.97 15.82
N SER A 484 -3.58 13.45 14.93
CA SER A 484 -3.96 12.43 13.96
C SER A 484 -4.36 11.13 14.67
N ILE A 485 -3.55 10.69 15.65
CA ILE A 485 -3.83 9.52 16.49
C ILE A 485 -5.20 9.66 17.17
N ALA A 486 -5.50 10.82 17.77
CA ALA A 486 -6.77 11.05 18.44
C ALA A 486 -7.97 10.93 17.47
N ASN A 487 -7.92 11.58 16.31
CA ASN A 487 -9.00 11.54 15.32
C ASN A 487 -9.22 10.14 14.74
N ILE A 488 -8.14 9.44 14.38
CA ILE A 488 -8.19 8.08 13.86
C ILE A 488 -8.77 7.12 14.92
N SER A 489 -8.35 7.28 16.17
CA SER A 489 -8.82 6.44 17.28
C SER A 489 -10.34 6.51 17.44
N GLU A 490 -10.95 7.70 17.34
CA GLU A 490 -12.41 7.84 17.46
C GLU A 490 -13.17 7.10 16.35
N VAL A 491 -12.68 7.14 15.10
CA VAL A 491 -13.27 6.35 14.02
C VAL A 491 -13.09 4.85 14.25
N LEU A 492 -11.89 4.43 14.68
CA LEU A 492 -11.60 3.04 14.98
C LEU A 492 -12.47 2.50 16.12
N PHE A 493 -12.71 3.28 17.18
CA PHE A 493 -13.62 2.87 18.25
C PHE A 493 -15.05 2.66 17.77
N GLU A 494 -15.54 3.50 16.84
CA GLU A 494 -16.88 3.32 16.27
C GLU A 494 -16.96 2.10 15.34
N VAL A 495 -15.97 1.91 14.48
CA VAL A 495 -15.94 0.79 13.52
C VAL A 495 -15.66 -0.53 14.23
N LEU A 496 -14.56 -0.63 14.99
CA LEU A 496 -14.14 -1.83 15.70
C LEU A 496 -14.95 -2.10 16.96
N GLY A 497 -15.85 -1.19 17.37
CA GLY A 497 -16.85 -1.45 18.39
C GLY A 497 -18.01 -2.33 17.90
N GLN A 498 -18.13 -2.52 16.58
CA GLN A 498 -19.08 -3.44 15.97
C GLN A 498 -18.49 -4.82 15.71
N SER A 499 -19.31 -5.85 15.85
CA SER A 499 -18.91 -7.22 15.50
C SER A 499 -18.61 -7.29 14.00
N PRO A 500 -17.48 -7.85 13.57
CA PRO A 500 -17.25 -8.16 12.15
C PRO A 500 -18.32 -9.10 11.56
N LYS A 501 -18.95 -9.91 12.42
CA LYS A 501 -19.89 -10.98 12.05
C LYS A 501 -21.37 -10.53 12.07
N ALA A 502 -21.67 -9.35 12.60
CA ALA A 502 -23.04 -8.88 12.75
C ALA A 502 -23.18 -7.40 12.39
N PHE A 503 -24.23 -7.08 11.63
CA PHE A 503 -24.56 -5.69 11.30
C PHE A 503 -25.59 -5.15 12.29
N THR A 504 -25.25 -4.04 12.95
CA THR A 504 -26.20 -3.29 13.78
C THR A 504 -26.65 -2.06 13.01
N LEU A 505 -27.96 -1.92 12.78
CA LEU A 505 -28.54 -0.77 12.11
C LEU A 505 -28.18 0.53 12.85
N GLY A 506 -27.88 1.58 12.08
CA GLY A 506 -27.49 2.88 12.63
C GLY A 506 -26.05 2.97 13.13
N ARG A 507 -25.24 1.90 13.05
CA ARG A 507 -23.80 1.96 13.39
C ARG A 507 -22.91 1.74 12.18
N LYS A 508 -21.66 2.23 12.25
CA LYS A 508 -20.67 2.00 11.20
C LYS A 508 -20.32 0.51 11.16
N LYS A 509 -20.39 -0.09 9.97
CA LYS A 509 -20.08 -1.51 9.77
C LYS A 509 -18.61 -1.76 10.07
N ASN A 510 -18.32 -2.82 10.82
CA ASN A 510 -16.97 -3.37 10.89
C ASN A 510 -16.73 -4.28 9.67
N CYS A 511 -15.75 -3.93 8.85
CA CYS A 511 -15.32 -4.72 7.70
C CYS A 511 -13.90 -5.28 7.87
N PHE A 512 -13.28 -5.09 9.04
CA PHE A 512 -11.98 -5.65 9.35
C PHE A 512 -12.10 -7.16 9.49
N THR A 513 -11.02 -7.82 9.07
CA THR A 513 -10.88 -9.27 9.13
C THR A 513 -9.83 -9.63 10.18
N ASP A 514 -9.92 -10.85 10.70
CA ASP A 514 -8.85 -11.40 11.51
C ASP A 514 -7.56 -11.41 10.69
N GLN A 515 -6.42 -11.22 11.35
CA GLN A 515 -5.13 -11.32 10.68
C GLN A 515 -5.06 -12.67 9.94
N LEU A 516 -4.36 -12.69 8.79
CA LEU A 516 -3.73 -13.92 8.31
C LEU A 516 -2.91 -14.44 9.50
N LYS A 517 -3.48 -15.39 10.24
CA LYS A 517 -2.89 -15.84 11.49
C LYS A 517 -1.54 -16.47 11.19
N SER A 518 -0.67 -16.37 12.18
CA SER A 518 0.52 -17.19 12.28
C SER A 518 0.26 -18.64 11.89
N PHE A 519 1.16 -19.19 11.09
CA PHE A 519 1.04 -20.53 10.53
C PHE A 519 2.15 -21.43 11.06
N CYS A 520 1.79 -22.27 12.03
CA CYS A 520 2.68 -23.30 12.54
C CYS A 520 2.89 -24.39 11.48
N GLY A 521 4.12 -24.48 10.99
CA GLY A 521 4.59 -25.37 9.95
C GLY A 521 5.39 -24.66 8.84
N ASN A 522 5.66 -23.36 8.95
CA ASN A 522 6.46 -22.56 8.02
C ASN A 522 7.91 -22.32 8.49
N GLN A 523 8.34 -22.97 9.58
CA GLN A 523 9.68 -22.89 10.16
C GLN A 523 10.06 -21.51 10.75
N ILE A 524 9.09 -20.64 10.99
CA ILE A 524 9.32 -19.31 11.53
C ILE A 524 8.49 -19.16 12.79
N LYS A 525 9.15 -19.17 13.95
CA LYS A 525 8.48 -18.96 15.25
C LYS A 525 7.79 -17.59 15.32
N GLU A 526 6.47 -17.62 15.47
CA GLU A 526 5.63 -16.43 15.67
C GLU A 526 5.26 -16.18 17.15
N ASP A 527 4.60 -15.04 17.44
CA ASP A 527 4.32 -14.60 18.81
C ASP A 527 3.43 -15.55 19.61
N ASP A 528 2.63 -16.39 18.95
CA ASP A 528 1.80 -17.44 19.56
C ASP A 528 2.39 -18.86 19.46
N GLU A 529 3.63 -18.99 18.98
CA GLU A 529 4.33 -20.26 18.81
C GLU A 529 5.54 -20.38 19.76
N GLN A 530 5.69 -21.55 20.38
CA GLN A 530 6.90 -21.83 21.17
C GLN A 530 8.11 -22.14 20.28
N CYS A 531 7.84 -22.75 19.12
CA CYS A 531 8.78 -23.13 18.08
C CYS A 531 7.99 -23.43 16.80
N ASP A 532 8.68 -23.46 15.66
CA ASP A 532 8.14 -24.00 14.42
C ASP A 532 9.29 -24.68 13.66
N CYS A 533 9.25 -26.01 13.57
CA CYS A 533 10.26 -26.79 12.84
C CYS A 533 9.80 -27.25 11.45
N GLY A 534 8.61 -26.83 11.03
CA GLY A 534 8.03 -27.15 9.73
C GLY A 534 6.81 -28.06 9.81
N PHE A 535 6.24 -28.35 8.65
CA PHE A 535 4.93 -28.98 8.54
C PHE A 535 5.00 -30.48 8.80
N THR A 536 6.00 -31.15 8.24
CA THR A 536 6.20 -32.60 8.28
C THR A 536 7.34 -32.99 9.23
N ALA A 537 7.38 -34.25 9.64
CA ALA A 537 8.50 -34.78 10.43
C ALA A 537 9.84 -34.68 9.68
N LEU A 538 9.82 -34.68 8.34
CA LEU A 538 11.01 -34.50 7.52
C LEU A 538 11.55 -33.07 7.64
N ASP A 539 10.66 -32.07 7.64
CA ASP A 539 11.04 -30.65 7.76
C ASP A 539 11.78 -30.37 9.08
N CYS A 540 11.28 -30.92 10.20
CA CYS A 540 11.93 -30.78 11.51
C CYS A 540 13.27 -31.53 11.58
N GLN A 541 13.37 -32.65 10.86
CA GLN A 541 14.61 -33.41 10.74
C GLN A 541 15.66 -32.66 9.90
N GLU A 542 15.25 -32.00 8.82
CA GLU A 542 16.11 -31.16 7.98
C GLU A 542 16.57 -29.89 8.72
N MET A 543 15.69 -29.28 9.50
CA MET A 543 16.01 -28.14 10.37
C MET A 543 16.90 -28.53 11.57
N GLY A 544 17.00 -29.83 11.87
CA GLY A 544 17.78 -30.36 12.98
C GLY A 544 17.18 -30.10 14.36
N ASP A 545 15.92 -29.65 14.42
CA ASP A 545 15.21 -29.36 15.66
C ASP A 545 14.54 -30.63 16.21
N ARG A 546 15.10 -31.16 17.31
CA ARG A 546 14.58 -32.36 18.00
C ARG A 546 13.61 -32.01 19.14
N CYS A 547 13.45 -30.73 19.45
CA CYS A 547 12.65 -30.23 20.56
C CYS A 547 11.27 -29.77 20.09
N CYS A 548 11.19 -29.27 18.86
CA CYS A 548 9.95 -28.84 18.25
C CYS A 548 9.22 -30.00 17.56
N THR A 549 7.89 -29.98 17.60
CA THR A 549 7.04 -31.02 16.98
C THR A 549 6.53 -30.56 15.62
N PRO A 550 6.56 -31.43 14.58
CA PRO A 550 6.01 -31.10 13.27
C PRO A 550 4.50 -30.90 13.34
N ARG A 551 3.97 -29.99 12.51
CA ARG A 551 2.53 -29.68 12.48
C ARG A 551 1.65 -30.90 12.22
N GLU A 552 2.01 -31.74 11.26
CA GLU A 552 1.25 -32.95 10.85
C GLU A 552 1.19 -34.01 11.97
N GLY A 553 2.07 -33.92 12.97
CA GLY A 553 2.09 -34.81 14.14
C GLY A 553 1.45 -34.24 15.41
N ALA A 554 1.08 -32.96 15.42
CA ALA A 554 0.50 -32.29 16.59
C ALA A 554 -1.00 -32.61 16.71
N THR A 555 -1.33 -33.80 17.25
CA THR A 555 -2.66 -34.01 17.85
C THR A 555 -2.83 -33.01 18.98
N GLU A 556 -3.81 -32.10 18.87
CA GLU A 556 -4.13 -31.05 19.84
C GLU A 556 -4.13 -31.58 21.29
N PHE A 557 -3.02 -31.39 22.01
CA PHE A 557 -3.03 -31.43 23.46
C PHE A 557 -3.36 -30.02 23.95
N VAL A 558 -4.64 -29.90 24.32
CA VAL A 558 -5.40 -28.83 25.00
C VAL A 558 -4.59 -27.76 25.72
#